data_AF-A0A428V296-F1
#
_entry.id   AF-A0A428V296-F1
#
_cell.length_a   1.000
_cell.length_b   1.000
_cell.length_c   1.000
_cell.angle_alpha   90.00
_cell.angle_beta   90.00
_cell.angle_gamma   90.00
#
_symmetry.space_group_name_H-M   'P 1'
#
loop_
_entity.id
_entity.type
_entity.pdbx_description
1 polymer ?
#
loop_
_entity_poly.entity_id
_entity_poly.type
_entity_poly.pdbx_seq_one_letter_code
_entity_poly.pdbx_strand_id
1 'polypeptide(L)'
;MANSLINKLVASAASVQNEVSLAAANLNLDFTLIRLEAPKEFRGIDNSLSDVRRENAERGTLHRTARKLGALFDGVPPPAEHLLSAYGKRVSEICERKNIDPKERARHGIFHQFVGPDSTSLWAAATSGANAIAIHLLASMIAGVFDRTQSVSLWLQLIERRKAEIESTIDKERDAAKAMKTALATQQEFTRDELAAWDNSARSWIDTAHTAMAEQRRAVLLYSDEAGAPVNSSTDPYDSAITAWKDAMSSMDSLIQGTPQRVRNGAILLAINSWHLYPDLCILSRGPDVIHQRDPLVLGSGILTVDVERSSETSGSVVWSLPLAYLRYYGEPVLVNRTLSMNSRISMDQFRPGSFADRTHQLPNVKRDTYDGSHWGINDQVAIVVKLASWEDLRNHEEEKDPI
;
A
#
# COMPACT_ATOMS: atom_id res chain seq x y z
N MET A 1 26.85 -8.61 -15.42
CA MET A 1 26.94 -10.10 -15.49
C MET A 1 25.72 -10.76 -16.13
N ALA A 2 24.53 -10.14 -16.12
CA ALA A 2 23.33 -10.62 -16.81
C ALA A 2 23.54 -10.95 -18.31
N ASN A 3 24.28 -10.11 -19.06
CA ASN A 3 24.63 -10.41 -20.45
C ASN A 3 25.43 -11.71 -20.60
N SER A 4 26.29 -12.05 -19.62
CA SER A 4 27.04 -13.31 -19.64
C SER A 4 26.14 -14.51 -19.37
N LEU A 5 25.12 -14.38 -18.51
CA LEU A 5 24.14 -15.44 -18.24
C LEU A 5 23.19 -15.67 -19.41
N ILE A 6 22.70 -14.60 -20.03
CA ILE A 6 21.89 -14.70 -21.26
C ILE A 6 22.75 -15.30 -22.37
N ASN A 7 24.00 -14.87 -22.54
CA ASN A 7 24.91 -15.48 -23.51
C ASN A 7 25.23 -16.95 -23.19
N LYS A 8 25.35 -17.33 -21.91
CA LYS A 8 25.55 -18.72 -21.47
C LYS A 8 24.29 -19.58 -21.67
N LEU A 9 23.10 -19.04 -21.41
CA LEU A 9 21.82 -19.71 -21.61
C LEU A 9 21.52 -19.85 -23.10
N VAL A 10 21.75 -18.80 -23.89
CA VAL A 10 21.68 -18.82 -25.37
C VAL A 10 22.71 -19.80 -25.93
N ALA A 11 23.94 -19.82 -25.42
CA ALA A 11 24.96 -20.79 -25.83
C ALA A 11 24.58 -22.23 -25.42
N SER A 12 23.96 -22.42 -24.25
CA SER A 12 23.48 -23.74 -23.80
C SER A 12 22.29 -24.23 -24.62
N ALA A 13 21.40 -23.33 -25.04
CA ALA A 13 20.30 -23.60 -25.95
C ALA A 13 20.78 -23.85 -27.38
N ALA A 14 21.86 -23.20 -27.82
CA ALA A 14 22.50 -23.42 -29.11
C ALA A 14 23.24 -24.77 -29.21
N SER A 15 23.61 -25.38 -28.07
CA SER A 15 24.22 -26.72 -28.03
C SER A 15 23.23 -27.87 -28.26
N VAL A 16 21.92 -27.58 -28.21
CA VAL A 16 20.85 -28.50 -28.61
C VAL A 16 20.45 -28.12 -30.04
N GLN A 17 20.86 -28.92 -31.03
CA GLN A 17 20.75 -28.53 -32.43
C GLN A 17 19.30 -28.37 -32.92
N ASN A 18 19.13 -27.21 -33.57
CA ASN A 18 18.20 -26.81 -34.62
C ASN A 18 16.74 -26.48 -34.25
N GLU A 19 16.32 -25.29 -34.72
CA GLU A 19 15.01 -24.62 -34.63
C GLU A 19 14.74 -23.77 -33.38
N VAL A 20 15.07 -24.23 -32.17
CA VAL A 20 14.78 -23.46 -30.94
C VAL A 20 15.71 -22.24 -30.78
N SER A 21 16.96 -22.31 -31.25
CA SER A 21 17.92 -21.21 -31.11
C SER A 21 17.63 -20.00 -32.01
N LEU A 22 16.96 -20.20 -33.15
CA LEU A 22 16.49 -19.12 -34.04
C LEU A 22 15.21 -18.46 -33.49
N ALA A 23 14.36 -19.23 -32.81
CA ALA A 23 13.24 -18.71 -32.05
C ALA A 23 13.72 -17.96 -30.79
N ALA A 24 14.74 -18.44 -30.07
CA ALA A 24 15.32 -17.80 -28.89
C ALA A 24 16.06 -16.48 -29.21
N ALA A 25 16.70 -16.38 -30.37
CA ALA A 25 17.34 -15.13 -30.83
C ALA A 25 16.32 -14.08 -31.30
N ASN A 26 15.17 -14.50 -31.85
CA ASN A 26 14.02 -13.63 -32.16
C ASN A 26 13.05 -13.44 -30.95
N LEU A 27 13.28 -14.15 -29.84
CA LEU A 27 12.64 -13.96 -28.53
C LEU A 27 13.27 -12.81 -27.74
N ASN A 28 13.95 -11.89 -28.41
CA ASN A 28 13.84 -10.48 -28.07
C ASN A 28 12.44 -9.94 -28.46
N LEU A 29 11.40 -10.77 -28.29
CA LEU A 29 10.01 -10.36 -28.27
C LEU A 29 9.93 -9.41 -27.09
N ASP A 30 9.77 -8.12 -27.40
CA ASP A 30 9.53 -7.09 -26.43
C ASP A 30 8.26 -7.46 -25.63
N PHE A 31 8.43 -8.17 -24.51
CA PHE A 31 7.34 -8.71 -23.70
C PHE A 31 6.44 -7.60 -23.16
N THR A 32 6.90 -6.35 -23.25
CA THR A 32 6.17 -5.14 -22.92
C THR A 32 5.05 -4.84 -23.92
N LEU A 33 5.05 -5.48 -25.11
CA LEU A 33 3.99 -5.37 -26.11
C LEU A 33 2.86 -6.38 -25.90
N ILE A 34 3.06 -7.40 -25.06
CA ILE A 34 2.06 -8.44 -24.82
C ILE A 34 0.96 -7.87 -23.91
N ARG A 35 -0.27 -7.85 -24.44
CA ARG A 35 -1.48 -7.53 -23.70
C ARG A 35 -2.15 -8.81 -23.22
N LEU A 36 -2.53 -8.84 -21.96
CA LEU A 36 -3.31 -9.90 -21.33
C LEU A 36 -4.79 -9.50 -21.24
N GLU A 37 -5.66 -10.49 -21.10
CA GLU A 37 -7.06 -10.25 -20.78
C GLU A 37 -7.16 -9.68 -19.36
N ALA A 38 -7.86 -8.55 -19.23
CA ALA A 38 -8.07 -7.92 -17.93
C ALA A 38 -8.99 -8.78 -17.05
N PRO A 39 -8.75 -8.88 -15.73
CA PRO A 39 -9.66 -9.57 -14.83
C PRO A 39 -11.08 -9.00 -14.92
N LYS A 40 -12.08 -9.86 -14.78
CA LYS A 40 -13.50 -9.50 -14.93
C LYS A 40 -13.94 -8.37 -13.98
N GLU A 41 -13.28 -8.25 -12.84
CA GLU A 41 -13.53 -7.23 -11.82
C GLU A 41 -13.20 -5.81 -12.32
N PHE A 42 -12.33 -5.66 -13.32
CA PHE A 42 -11.87 -4.37 -13.85
C PHE A 42 -12.70 -3.88 -15.06
N ARG A 43 -13.77 -4.60 -15.44
CA ARG A 43 -14.56 -4.29 -16.64
C ARG A 43 -15.19 -2.89 -16.66
N GLY A 44 -15.52 -2.32 -15.50
CA GLY A 44 -16.11 -0.97 -15.44
C GLY A 44 -15.15 0.13 -15.94
N ILE A 45 -13.85 -0.16 -15.97
CA ILE A 45 -12.82 0.78 -16.43
C ILE A 45 -12.88 1.00 -17.93
N ASP A 46 -13.05 -0.08 -18.71
CA ASP A 46 -13.01 -0.03 -20.18
C ASP A 46 -14.01 0.99 -20.74
N ASN A 47 -15.22 1.01 -20.17
CA ASN A 47 -16.29 1.93 -20.55
C ASN A 47 -16.02 3.39 -20.14
N SER A 48 -15.16 3.62 -19.15
CA SER A 48 -14.85 4.95 -18.63
C SER A 48 -13.75 5.67 -19.42
N LEU A 49 -12.89 4.90 -20.12
CA LEU A 49 -11.73 5.44 -20.83
C LEU A 49 -12.13 6.18 -22.11
N SER A 50 -11.36 7.23 -22.42
CA SER A 50 -11.33 7.82 -23.77
C SER A 50 -10.48 6.94 -24.69
N ASP A 51 -10.66 7.08 -26.01
CA ASP A 51 -9.92 6.27 -26.98
C ASP A 51 -8.40 6.47 -26.88
N VAL A 52 -7.96 7.69 -26.59
CA VAL A 52 -6.54 8.02 -26.37
C VAL A 52 -5.99 7.34 -25.12
N ARG A 53 -6.73 7.36 -24.01
CA ARG A 53 -6.32 6.69 -22.78
C ARG A 53 -6.33 5.18 -22.96
N ARG A 54 -7.35 4.62 -23.63
CA ARG A 54 -7.42 3.18 -23.93
C ARG A 54 -6.22 2.74 -24.77
N GLU A 55 -5.90 3.44 -25.86
CA GLU A 55 -4.75 3.10 -26.70
C GLU A 55 -3.43 3.19 -25.92
N ASN A 56 -3.25 4.21 -25.08
CA ASN A 56 -2.05 4.32 -24.23
C ASN A 56 -1.94 3.17 -23.23
N ALA A 57 -3.06 2.78 -22.61
CA ALA A 57 -3.12 1.72 -21.62
C ALA A 57 -3.01 0.31 -22.21
N GLU A 58 -3.34 0.11 -23.49
CA GLU A 58 -3.32 -1.21 -24.13
C GLU A 58 -2.11 -1.47 -25.01
N ARG A 59 -1.51 -0.40 -25.57
CA ARG A 59 -0.42 -0.49 -26.56
C ARG A 59 0.65 0.59 -26.39
N GLY A 60 0.35 1.67 -25.67
CA GLY A 60 1.25 2.81 -25.52
C GLY A 60 2.29 2.68 -24.41
N THR A 61 2.80 3.84 -23.97
CA THR A 61 3.91 3.92 -23.03
C THR A 61 3.53 3.46 -21.63
N LEU A 62 2.29 3.73 -21.19
CA LEU A 62 1.81 3.27 -19.89
C LEU A 62 1.63 1.75 -19.85
N HIS A 63 1.16 1.13 -20.94
CA HIS A 63 1.15 -0.33 -21.08
C HIS A 63 2.54 -0.91 -20.89
N ARG A 64 3.53 -0.41 -21.66
CA ARG A 64 4.91 -0.90 -21.56
C ARG A 64 5.49 -0.69 -20.17
N THR A 65 5.23 0.46 -19.55
CA THR A 65 5.69 0.77 -18.19
C THR A 65 5.11 -0.22 -17.17
N ALA A 66 3.81 -0.52 -17.26
CA ALA A 66 3.15 -1.50 -16.40
C ALA A 66 3.76 -2.90 -16.56
N ARG A 67 4.03 -3.34 -17.80
CA ARG A 67 4.70 -4.61 -18.10
C ARG A 67 6.12 -4.66 -17.55
N LYS A 68 6.92 -3.61 -17.78
CA LYS A 68 8.30 -3.51 -17.29
C LYS A 68 8.34 -3.59 -15.75
N LEU A 69 7.54 -2.78 -15.07
CA LEU A 69 7.48 -2.78 -13.60
C LEU A 69 6.95 -4.11 -13.05
N GLY A 70 5.87 -4.64 -13.62
CA GLY A 70 5.28 -5.92 -13.19
C GLY A 70 6.22 -7.11 -13.38
N ALA A 71 7.10 -7.07 -14.38
CA ALA A 71 8.15 -8.07 -14.58
C ALA A 71 9.33 -7.88 -13.62
N LEU A 72 9.75 -6.63 -13.37
CA LEU A 72 10.88 -6.32 -12.49
C LEU A 72 10.60 -6.67 -11.02
N PHE A 73 9.37 -6.44 -10.57
CA PHE A 73 8.92 -6.72 -9.21
C PHE A 73 8.20 -8.07 -9.06
N ASP A 74 8.33 -8.95 -10.06
CA ASP A 74 7.77 -10.30 -9.97
C ASP A 74 8.32 -11.05 -8.74
N GLY A 75 7.42 -11.70 -8.00
CA GLY A 75 7.71 -12.40 -6.74
C GLY A 75 7.96 -11.53 -5.51
N VAL A 76 7.91 -10.20 -5.62
CA VAL A 76 7.99 -9.29 -4.46
C VAL A 76 6.66 -9.17 -3.70
N PRO A 77 5.50 -8.91 -4.35
CA PRO A 77 4.25 -8.76 -3.63
C PRO A 77 3.79 -10.10 -3.03
N PRO A 78 3.14 -10.08 -1.85
CA PRO A 78 2.52 -11.27 -1.30
C PRO A 78 1.34 -11.74 -2.18
N PRO A 79 0.99 -13.04 -2.16
CA PRO A 79 -0.25 -13.51 -2.77
C PRO A 79 -1.46 -12.81 -2.11
N ALA A 80 -2.25 -12.09 -2.91
CA ALA A 80 -3.35 -11.25 -2.42
C ALA A 80 -4.53 -11.22 -3.41
N GLU A 81 -5.01 -12.40 -3.84
CA GLU A 81 -6.04 -12.52 -4.88
C GLU A 81 -7.37 -11.85 -4.48
N HIS A 82 -7.75 -11.91 -3.21
CA HIS A 82 -8.99 -11.30 -2.72
C HIS A 82 -8.90 -9.78 -2.72
N LEU A 83 -7.73 -9.24 -2.35
CA LEU A 83 -7.41 -7.83 -2.48
C LEU A 83 -7.49 -7.37 -3.93
N LEU A 84 -6.83 -8.05 -4.86
CA LEU A 84 -6.85 -7.65 -6.27
C LEU A 84 -8.27 -7.69 -6.86
N SER A 85 -9.07 -8.70 -6.49
CA SER A 85 -10.48 -8.81 -6.89
C SER A 85 -11.34 -7.68 -6.30
N ALA A 86 -11.25 -7.43 -4.99
CA ALA A 86 -12.00 -6.36 -4.33
C ALA A 86 -11.60 -4.98 -4.86
N TYR A 87 -10.31 -4.74 -5.06
CA TYR A 87 -9.79 -3.51 -5.65
C TYR A 87 -10.35 -3.30 -7.06
N GLY A 88 -10.32 -4.32 -7.93
CA GLY A 88 -10.93 -4.26 -9.25
C GLY A 88 -12.40 -3.86 -9.22
N LYS A 89 -13.19 -4.49 -8.33
CA LYS A 89 -14.61 -4.18 -8.15
C LYS A 89 -14.82 -2.72 -7.72
N ARG A 90 -14.06 -2.25 -6.72
CA ARG A 90 -14.13 -0.86 -6.23
C ARG A 90 -13.80 0.13 -7.33
N VAL A 91 -12.74 -0.15 -8.08
CA VAL A 91 -12.31 0.68 -9.20
C VAL A 91 -13.41 0.76 -10.25
N SER A 92 -13.96 -0.38 -10.66
CA SER A 92 -15.06 -0.43 -11.63
C SER A 92 -16.28 0.37 -11.16
N GLU A 93 -16.67 0.22 -9.90
CA GLU A 93 -17.76 0.98 -9.29
C GLU A 93 -17.51 2.50 -9.32
N ILE A 94 -16.29 2.94 -8.98
CA ILE A 94 -15.91 4.37 -9.04
C ILE A 94 -15.94 4.88 -10.50
N CYS A 95 -15.37 4.11 -11.43
CA CYS A 95 -15.37 4.43 -12.85
C CYS A 95 -16.79 4.56 -13.42
N GLU A 96 -17.71 3.66 -13.04
CA GLU A 96 -19.11 3.70 -13.45
C GLU A 96 -19.84 4.93 -12.87
N ARG A 97 -19.59 5.26 -11.60
CA ARG A 97 -20.17 6.45 -10.94
C ARG A 97 -19.68 7.77 -11.51
N LYS A 98 -18.40 7.83 -11.92
CA LYS A 98 -17.75 9.03 -12.46
C LYS A 98 -17.69 9.03 -13.99
N ASN A 99 -18.37 8.08 -14.64
CA ASN A 99 -18.36 8.01 -16.09
C ASN A 99 -19.06 9.23 -16.70
N ILE A 100 -18.49 9.74 -17.79
CA ILE A 100 -19.02 10.89 -18.52
C ILE A 100 -19.56 10.37 -19.85
N ASP A 101 -20.84 10.67 -20.12
CA ASP A 101 -21.53 10.32 -21.37
C ASP A 101 -20.70 10.86 -22.57
N PRO A 102 -20.46 10.07 -23.62
CA PRO A 102 -19.87 10.54 -24.88
C PRO A 102 -20.40 11.90 -25.37
N LYS A 103 -21.71 12.15 -25.24
CA LYS A 103 -22.31 13.45 -25.64
C LYS A 103 -21.84 14.60 -24.78
N GLU A 104 -21.72 14.37 -23.47
CA GLU A 104 -21.21 15.36 -22.52
C GLU A 104 -19.71 15.58 -22.74
N ARG A 105 -18.96 14.49 -22.91
CA ARG A 105 -17.51 14.52 -23.23
C ARG A 105 -17.21 15.38 -24.45
N ALA A 106 -18.02 15.25 -25.51
CA ALA A 106 -17.87 16.03 -26.74
C ALA A 106 -18.03 17.55 -26.52
N ARG A 107 -18.77 17.99 -25.49
CA ARG A 107 -18.95 19.42 -25.17
C ARG A 107 -17.68 20.10 -24.69
N HIS A 108 -16.69 19.33 -24.25
CA HIS A 108 -15.37 19.85 -23.83
C HIS A 108 -14.42 20.15 -24.99
N GLY A 109 -14.89 20.04 -26.24
CA GLY A 109 -14.17 20.49 -27.43
C GLY A 109 -12.81 19.79 -27.59
N ILE A 110 -11.73 20.56 -27.70
CA ILE A 110 -10.37 20.03 -27.91
C ILE A 110 -9.86 19.17 -26.75
N PHE A 111 -10.46 19.27 -25.56
CA PHE A 111 -10.05 18.52 -24.38
C PHE A 111 -10.89 17.26 -24.13
N HIS A 112 -11.87 16.95 -25.00
CA HIS A 112 -12.77 15.80 -24.82
C HIS A 112 -12.04 14.47 -24.54
N GLN A 113 -10.84 14.29 -25.10
CA GLN A 113 -10.02 13.09 -24.91
C GLN A 113 -9.39 12.95 -23.51
N PHE A 114 -9.37 14.02 -22.71
CA PHE A 114 -8.78 14.04 -21.37
C PHE A 114 -9.81 14.18 -20.25
N VAL A 115 -11.09 14.27 -20.61
CA VAL A 115 -12.19 14.48 -19.67
C VAL A 115 -12.68 13.15 -19.10
N GLY A 116 -12.89 13.13 -17.78
CA GLY A 116 -13.33 11.95 -17.03
C GLY A 116 -12.22 11.31 -16.21
N PRO A 117 -12.53 10.20 -15.52
CA PRO A 117 -11.60 9.51 -14.64
C PRO A 117 -10.34 9.08 -15.42
N ASP A 118 -9.16 9.40 -14.90
CA ASP A 118 -7.91 8.89 -15.45
C ASP A 118 -7.58 7.54 -14.82
N SER A 119 -8.08 6.49 -15.45
CA SER A 119 -7.80 5.09 -15.08
C SER A 119 -6.78 4.44 -16.02
N THR A 120 -5.93 5.24 -16.68
CA THR A 120 -5.03 4.77 -17.75
C THR A 120 -3.96 3.80 -17.24
N SER A 121 -3.21 4.18 -16.20
CA SER A 121 -2.19 3.32 -15.55
C SER A 121 -2.81 2.08 -14.91
N LEU A 122 -4.04 2.19 -14.42
CA LEU A 122 -4.81 1.11 -13.83
C LEU A 122 -5.30 0.08 -14.85
N TRP A 123 -5.81 0.53 -16.00
CA TRP A 123 -6.14 -0.35 -17.12
C TRP A 123 -4.88 -1.00 -17.70
N ALA A 124 -3.80 -0.25 -17.84
CA ALA A 124 -2.50 -0.77 -18.24
C ALA A 124 -2.00 -1.87 -17.29
N ALA A 125 -2.18 -1.69 -15.99
CA ALA A 125 -1.87 -2.73 -15.00
C ALA A 125 -2.77 -3.97 -15.17
N ALA A 126 -4.08 -3.77 -15.30
CA ALA A 126 -5.06 -4.85 -15.44
C ALA A 126 -4.80 -5.71 -16.69
N THR A 127 -4.39 -5.09 -17.80
CA THR A 127 -4.01 -5.77 -19.05
C THR A 127 -2.55 -6.25 -19.07
N SER A 128 -1.78 -6.01 -18.00
CA SER A 128 -0.38 -6.43 -17.87
C SER A 128 -0.17 -7.59 -16.91
N GLY A 129 -1.17 -7.93 -16.09
CA GLY A 129 -1.20 -9.08 -15.19
C GLY A 129 -1.19 -8.71 -13.71
N ALA A 130 -1.40 -9.70 -12.84
CA ALA A 130 -1.59 -9.49 -11.40
C ALA A 130 -0.48 -8.69 -10.71
N ASN A 131 0.79 -8.93 -11.06
CA ASN A 131 1.92 -8.17 -10.49
C ASN A 131 1.88 -6.70 -10.89
N ALA A 132 1.43 -6.37 -12.10
CA ALA A 132 1.30 -4.98 -12.52
C ALA A 132 0.17 -4.27 -11.75
N ILE A 133 -0.91 -4.98 -11.42
CA ILE A 133 -1.98 -4.48 -10.54
C ILE A 133 -1.43 -4.23 -9.13
N ALA A 134 -0.65 -5.17 -8.59
CA ALA A 134 0.01 -4.99 -7.30
C ALA A 134 0.96 -3.77 -7.31
N ILE A 135 1.69 -3.55 -8.40
CA ILE A 135 2.53 -2.35 -8.57
C ILE A 135 1.70 -1.07 -8.66
N HIS A 136 0.53 -1.10 -9.28
CA HIS A 136 -0.38 0.05 -9.26
C HIS A 136 -0.87 0.37 -7.85
N LEU A 137 -1.09 -0.64 -6.99
CA LEU A 137 -1.39 -0.43 -5.57
C LEU A 137 -0.24 0.29 -4.85
N LEU A 138 1.02 -0.08 -5.14
CA LEU A 138 2.20 0.64 -4.63
C LEU A 138 2.26 2.07 -5.18
N ALA A 139 2.02 2.26 -6.48
CA ALA A 139 1.95 3.59 -7.10
C ALA A 139 0.91 4.47 -6.42
N SER A 140 -0.22 3.89 -6.03
CA SER A 140 -1.28 4.59 -5.31
C SER A 140 -0.85 4.98 -3.89
N MET A 141 -0.09 4.14 -3.18
CA MET A 141 0.46 4.51 -1.87
C MET A 141 1.49 5.63 -2.00
N ILE A 142 2.38 5.56 -2.99
CA ILE A 142 3.40 6.58 -3.23
C ILE A 142 2.75 7.92 -3.59
N ALA A 143 1.81 7.92 -4.54
CA ALA A 143 1.11 9.14 -4.97
C ALA A 143 0.24 9.75 -3.86
N GLY A 144 -0.24 8.96 -2.91
CA GLY A 144 -1.00 9.45 -1.76
C GLY A 144 -0.16 10.17 -0.70
N VAL A 145 1.17 10.04 -0.76
CA VAL A 145 2.10 10.57 0.27
C VAL A 145 3.06 11.60 -0.30
N PHE A 146 3.70 11.28 -1.42
CA PHE A 146 4.83 12.03 -1.95
C PHE A 146 4.37 13.02 -3.03
N ASP A 147 5.08 14.13 -3.16
CA ASP A 147 4.94 15.01 -4.31
C ASP A 147 5.46 14.33 -5.60
N ARG A 148 5.18 14.92 -6.76
CA ARG A 148 5.55 14.34 -8.06
C ARG A 148 7.06 14.10 -8.20
N THR A 149 7.89 15.02 -7.72
CA THR A 149 9.35 14.94 -7.86
C THR A 149 9.95 13.90 -6.93
N GLN A 150 9.42 13.82 -5.71
CA GLN A 150 9.76 12.80 -4.72
C GLN A 150 9.34 11.41 -5.21
N SER A 151 8.13 11.25 -5.74
CA SER A 151 7.64 9.99 -6.32
C SER A 151 8.56 9.45 -7.42
N VAL A 152 8.92 10.29 -8.40
CA VAL A 152 9.80 9.86 -9.51
C VAL A 152 11.17 9.47 -8.99
N SER A 153 11.72 10.22 -8.02
CA SER A 153 13.01 9.91 -7.41
C SER A 153 12.97 8.60 -6.61
N LEU A 154 11.87 8.34 -5.89
CA LEU A 154 11.65 7.07 -5.20
C LEU A 154 11.53 5.91 -6.18
N TRP A 155 10.78 6.06 -7.28
CA TRP A 155 10.67 5.01 -8.31
C TRP A 155 12.03 4.64 -8.91
N LEU A 156 12.89 5.62 -9.21
CA LEU A 156 14.25 5.35 -9.68
C LEU A 156 15.04 4.53 -8.66
N GLN A 157 15.02 4.92 -7.39
CA GLN A 157 15.69 4.17 -6.32
C GLN A 157 15.13 2.75 -6.17
N LEU A 158 13.80 2.59 -6.25
CA LEU A 158 13.12 1.29 -6.21
C LEU A 158 13.59 0.37 -7.35
N ILE A 159 13.68 0.92 -8.57
CA ILE A 159 14.11 0.18 -9.76
C ILE A 159 15.60 -0.19 -9.65
N GLU A 160 16.46 0.76 -9.32
CA GLU A 160 17.91 0.54 -9.22
C GLU A 160 18.25 -0.52 -8.18
N ARG A 161 17.68 -0.40 -6.97
CA ARG A 161 17.92 -1.37 -5.90
C ARG A 161 17.33 -2.74 -6.23
N ARG A 162 16.15 -2.79 -6.83
CA ARG A 162 15.56 -4.06 -7.26
C ARG A 162 16.40 -4.76 -8.33
N LYS A 163 16.94 -4.02 -9.30
CA LYS A 163 17.87 -4.58 -10.29
C LYS A 163 19.12 -5.14 -9.62
N ALA A 164 19.72 -4.42 -8.67
CA ALA A 164 20.89 -4.88 -7.93
C ALA A 164 20.61 -6.17 -7.12
N GLU A 165 19.45 -6.26 -6.45
CA GLU A 165 19.04 -7.48 -5.75
C GLU A 165 18.94 -8.68 -6.69
N ILE A 166 18.29 -8.49 -7.84
CA ILE A 166 18.16 -9.51 -8.86
C ILE A 166 19.54 -9.96 -9.36
N GLU A 167 20.42 -9.02 -9.70
CA GLU A 167 21.77 -9.35 -10.17
C GLU A 167 22.58 -10.14 -9.14
N SER A 168 22.36 -9.90 -7.85
CA SER A 168 23.04 -10.63 -6.77
C SER A 168 22.49 -12.05 -6.51
N THR A 169 21.28 -12.34 -6.99
CA THR A 169 20.55 -13.58 -6.69
C THR A 169 20.32 -14.46 -7.91
N ILE A 170 20.45 -13.92 -9.13
CA ILE A 170 20.13 -14.61 -10.38
C ILE A 170 20.97 -15.88 -10.61
N ASP A 171 22.24 -15.88 -10.21
CA ASP A 171 23.13 -17.05 -10.32
C ASP A 171 22.70 -18.21 -9.41
N LYS A 172 21.86 -17.94 -8.41
CA LYS A 172 21.35 -18.94 -7.45
C LYS A 172 20.01 -19.53 -7.88
N GLU A 173 19.36 -18.95 -8.90
CA GLU A 173 18.07 -19.44 -9.41
C GLU A 173 18.28 -20.73 -10.20
N ARG A 174 17.58 -21.79 -9.78
CA ARG A 174 17.72 -23.14 -10.38
C ARG A 174 16.81 -23.33 -11.58
N ASP A 175 15.73 -22.56 -11.67
CA ASP A 175 14.83 -22.56 -12.81
C ASP A 175 15.38 -21.63 -13.91
N ALA A 176 15.89 -22.24 -14.99
CA ALA A 176 16.45 -21.51 -16.13
C ALA A 176 15.44 -20.58 -16.81
N ALA A 177 14.15 -20.95 -16.87
CA ALA A 177 13.13 -20.12 -17.49
C ALA A 177 12.83 -18.88 -16.62
N LYS A 178 12.76 -19.07 -15.29
CA LYS A 178 12.60 -17.97 -14.34
C LYS A 178 13.82 -17.05 -14.33
N ALA A 179 15.03 -17.62 -14.32
CA ALA A 179 16.27 -16.85 -14.43
C ALA A 179 16.33 -16.00 -15.71
N MET A 180 15.91 -16.57 -16.85
CA MET A 180 15.84 -15.84 -18.12
C MET A 180 14.83 -14.69 -18.08
N LYS A 181 13.60 -14.93 -17.57
CA LYS A 181 12.58 -13.89 -17.41
C LYS A 181 13.08 -12.73 -16.54
N THR A 182 13.70 -13.05 -15.42
CA THR A 182 14.25 -12.09 -14.47
C THR A 182 15.45 -11.32 -15.06
N ALA A 183 16.31 -11.96 -15.86
CA ALA A 183 17.38 -11.29 -16.59
C ALA A 183 16.83 -10.27 -17.59
N LEU A 184 15.82 -10.64 -18.39
CA LEU A 184 15.18 -9.76 -19.36
C LEU A 184 14.49 -8.55 -18.71
N ALA A 185 13.88 -8.75 -17.54
CA ALA A 185 13.28 -7.66 -16.76
C ALA A 185 14.33 -6.64 -16.28
N THR A 186 15.52 -7.11 -15.88
CA THR A 186 16.62 -6.26 -15.40
C THR A 186 17.22 -5.38 -16.50
N GLN A 187 17.23 -5.89 -17.74
CA GLN A 187 17.69 -5.16 -18.92
C GLN A 187 16.74 -4.04 -19.38
N GLN A 188 15.50 -4.01 -18.88
CA GLN A 188 14.55 -2.96 -19.27
C GLN A 188 14.99 -1.61 -18.75
N GLU A 189 15.10 -0.64 -19.65
CA GLU A 189 15.39 0.75 -19.28
C GLU A 189 14.10 1.48 -18.91
N PHE A 190 14.22 2.41 -17.96
CA PHE A 190 13.15 3.27 -17.49
C PHE A 190 13.61 4.72 -17.60
N THR A 191 12.86 5.52 -18.33
CA THR A 191 13.10 6.96 -18.41
C THR A 191 12.35 7.67 -17.29
N ARG A 192 12.83 8.87 -16.91
CA ARG A 192 12.13 9.72 -15.93
C ARG A 192 10.72 10.08 -16.39
N ASP A 193 10.54 10.28 -17.69
CA ASP A 193 9.24 10.65 -18.27
C ASP A 193 8.24 9.49 -18.23
N GLU A 194 8.68 8.25 -18.45
CA GLU A 194 7.85 7.04 -18.28
C GLU A 194 7.34 6.94 -16.84
N LEU A 195 8.23 7.12 -15.85
CA LEU A 195 7.88 7.06 -14.43
C LEU A 195 6.99 8.23 -13.99
N ALA A 196 7.24 9.43 -14.53
CA ALA A 196 6.40 10.60 -14.29
C ALA A 196 4.99 10.43 -14.86
N ALA A 197 4.86 9.83 -16.06
CA ALA A 197 3.56 9.53 -16.64
C ALA A 197 2.80 8.47 -15.80
N TRP A 198 3.51 7.45 -15.32
CA TRP A 198 2.96 6.42 -14.43
C TRP A 198 2.43 7.02 -13.12
N ASP A 199 3.25 7.80 -12.40
CA ASP A 199 2.83 8.48 -11.16
C ASP A 199 1.69 9.47 -11.41
N ASN A 200 1.74 10.26 -12.50
CA ASN A 200 0.70 11.23 -12.80
C ASN A 200 -0.66 10.58 -13.03
N SER A 201 -0.70 9.45 -13.75
CA SER A 201 -1.96 8.72 -13.97
C SER A 201 -2.46 8.08 -12.65
N ALA A 202 -1.59 7.48 -11.83
CA ALA A 202 -1.97 6.93 -10.54
C ALA A 202 -2.49 8.01 -9.55
N ARG A 203 -1.88 9.21 -9.58
CA ARG A 203 -2.32 10.36 -8.78
C ARG A 203 -3.67 10.90 -9.22
N SER A 204 -3.86 11.07 -10.53
CA SER A 204 -5.14 11.49 -11.11
C SER A 204 -6.27 10.49 -10.81
N TRP A 205 -5.95 9.20 -10.81
CA TRP A 205 -6.85 8.15 -10.32
C TRP A 205 -7.23 8.35 -8.85
N ILE A 206 -6.24 8.56 -7.98
CA ILE A 206 -6.48 8.78 -6.54
C ILE A 206 -7.36 10.01 -6.30
N ASP A 207 -7.11 11.12 -6.98
CA ASP A 207 -7.92 12.34 -6.82
C ASP A 207 -9.39 12.08 -7.21
N THR A 208 -9.59 11.31 -8.28
CA THR A 208 -10.92 10.87 -8.70
C THR A 208 -11.58 9.99 -7.63
N ALA A 209 -10.84 9.02 -7.10
CA ALA A 209 -11.33 8.07 -6.11
C ALA A 209 -11.63 8.74 -4.76
N HIS A 210 -10.80 9.69 -4.32
CA HIS A 210 -11.02 10.52 -3.14
C HIS A 210 -12.34 11.27 -3.25
N THR A 211 -12.62 11.85 -4.42
CA THR A 211 -13.86 12.58 -4.70
C THR A 211 -15.07 11.63 -4.76
N ALA A 212 -14.89 10.40 -5.23
CA ALA A 212 -15.97 9.42 -5.32
C ALA A 212 -16.33 8.78 -3.97
N MET A 213 -15.37 8.67 -3.06
CA MET A 213 -15.49 8.00 -1.76
C MET A 213 -15.30 8.97 -0.58
N ALA A 214 -15.64 10.24 -0.78
CA ALA A 214 -15.34 11.31 0.16
C ALA A 214 -15.90 11.06 1.56
N GLU A 215 -17.10 10.46 1.66
CA GLU A 215 -17.76 10.16 2.94
C GLU A 215 -16.98 9.11 3.75
N GLN A 216 -16.70 7.96 3.15
CA GLN A 216 -15.94 6.88 3.79
C GLN A 216 -14.52 7.32 4.11
N ARG A 217 -13.89 8.05 3.18
CA ARG A 217 -12.56 8.63 3.36
C ARG A 217 -12.51 9.57 4.56
N ARG A 218 -13.49 10.47 4.68
CA ARG A 218 -13.56 11.43 5.79
C ARG A 218 -13.64 10.73 7.13
N ALA A 219 -14.39 9.63 7.23
CA ALA A 219 -14.41 8.82 8.42
C ALA A 219 -13.00 8.29 8.74
N VAL A 220 -12.31 7.64 7.81
CA VAL A 220 -10.95 7.12 8.05
C VAL A 220 -9.96 8.22 8.44
N LEU A 221 -9.97 9.37 7.77
CA LEU A 221 -9.01 10.45 8.04
C LEU A 221 -9.19 11.08 9.42
N LEU A 222 -10.45 11.31 9.83
CA LEU A 222 -10.77 11.79 11.18
C LEU A 222 -10.13 10.91 12.27
N TYR A 223 -9.95 9.63 11.94
CA TYR A 223 -9.46 8.60 12.83
C TYR A 223 -7.95 8.33 12.70
N SER A 224 -7.35 8.54 11.52
CA SER A 224 -5.90 8.39 11.33
C SER A 224 -5.10 9.54 11.91
N ASP A 225 -5.63 10.77 11.83
CA ASP A 225 -4.88 11.98 12.21
C ASP A 225 -4.70 12.08 13.73
N GLU A 226 -5.67 11.61 14.49
CA GLU A 226 -5.57 11.49 15.94
C GLU A 226 -4.58 10.39 16.37
N ALA A 227 -4.34 9.40 15.51
CA ALA A 227 -3.48 8.27 15.79
C ALA A 227 -1.99 8.63 15.63
N GLY A 228 -1.62 9.44 14.63
CA GLY A 228 -0.25 9.94 14.45
C GLY A 228 0.81 8.85 14.21
N ALA A 229 0.41 7.67 13.74
CA ALA A 229 1.31 6.54 13.53
C ALA A 229 2.23 6.76 12.32
N PRO A 230 3.55 6.55 12.46
CA PRO A 230 4.45 6.53 11.30
C PRO A 230 4.12 5.33 10.40
N VAL A 231 4.26 5.50 9.08
CA VAL A 231 4.00 4.42 8.10
C VAL A 231 4.83 3.17 8.40
N ASN A 232 6.09 3.36 8.78
CA ASN A 232 6.97 2.36 9.40
C ASN A 232 8.13 3.06 10.11
N SER A 233 9.05 2.29 10.70
CA SER A 233 10.26 2.78 11.38
C SER A 233 11.54 2.65 10.55
N SER A 234 11.45 2.34 9.26
CA SER A 234 12.63 2.18 8.40
C SER A 234 13.18 3.52 7.95
N THR A 235 14.49 3.72 8.09
CA THR A 235 15.19 4.91 7.60
C THR A 235 15.59 4.81 6.13
N ASP A 236 15.65 3.59 5.58
CA ASP A 236 15.94 3.35 4.17
C ASP A 236 14.65 3.47 3.33
N PRO A 237 14.60 4.37 2.32
CA PRO A 237 13.39 4.61 1.53
C PRO A 237 12.89 3.38 0.74
N TYR A 238 13.81 2.55 0.26
CA TYR A 238 13.48 1.33 -0.46
C TYR A 238 12.83 0.31 0.48
N ASP A 239 13.52 -0.02 1.57
CA ASP A 239 13.05 -1.00 2.55
C ASP A 239 11.74 -0.53 3.18
N SER A 240 11.61 0.78 3.41
CA SER A 240 10.39 1.43 3.90
C SER A 240 9.21 1.21 2.95
N ALA A 241 9.34 1.59 1.68
CA ALA A 241 8.25 1.50 0.71
C ALA A 241 7.85 0.04 0.43
N ILE A 242 8.83 -0.85 0.24
CA ILE A 242 8.57 -2.27 -0.05
C ILE A 242 7.94 -2.98 1.16
N THR A 243 8.41 -2.72 2.38
CA THR A 243 7.82 -3.33 3.59
C THR A 243 6.41 -2.82 3.83
N ALA A 244 6.19 -1.50 3.76
CA ALA A 244 4.85 -0.92 3.93
C ALA A 244 3.85 -1.48 2.90
N TRP A 245 4.28 -1.62 1.65
CA TRP A 245 3.45 -2.19 0.59
C TRP A 245 3.09 -3.66 0.85
N LYS A 246 4.06 -4.50 1.22
CA LYS A 246 3.82 -5.93 1.50
C LYS A 246 2.93 -6.13 2.73
N ASP A 247 3.18 -5.38 3.80
CA ASP A 247 2.39 -5.42 5.03
C ASP A 247 0.95 -4.99 4.77
N ALA A 248 0.78 -3.89 4.03
CA ALA A 248 -0.54 -3.39 3.66
C ALA A 248 -1.31 -4.39 2.78
N MET A 249 -0.65 -5.00 1.79
CA MET A 249 -1.30 -5.97 0.90
C MET A 249 -1.78 -7.20 1.68
N SER A 250 -0.91 -7.78 2.52
CA SER A 250 -1.23 -8.97 3.31
C SER A 250 -2.35 -8.69 4.33
N SER A 251 -2.28 -7.53 5.00
CA SER A 251 -3.27 -7.13 5.99
C SER A 251 -4.62 -6.87 5.35
N MET A 252 -4.66 -6.13 4.23
CA MET A 252 -5.92 -5.83 3.55
C MET A 252 -6.56 -7.08 2.95
N ASP A 253 -5.78 -7.98 2.35
CA ASP A 253 -6.30 -9.25 1.84
C ASP A 253 -6.96 -10.07 2.96
N SER A 254 -6.34 -10.09 4.14
CA SER A 254 -6.89 -10.75 5.34
C SER A 254 -8.18 -10.08 5.84
N LEU A 255 -8.24 -8.74 5.84
CA LEU A 255 -9.43 -7.98 6.24
C LEU A 255 -10.60 -8.25 5.29
N ILE A 256 -10.36 -8.28 3.98
CA ILE A 256 -11.37 -8.59 2.98
C ILE A 256 -11.97 -9.99 3.21
N GLN A 257 -11.12 -10.95 3.57
CA GLN A 257 -11.53 -12.31 3.95
C GLN A 257 -12.18 -12.40 5.35
N GLY A 258 -12.34 -11.27 6.04
CA GLY A 258 -13.01 -11.22 7.33
C GLY A 258 -12.13 -11.66 8.50
N THR A 259 -10.80 -11.72 8.31
CA THR A 259 -9.84 -12.01 9.37
C THR A 259 -9.41 -10.70 10.02
N PRO A 260 -9.76 -10.45 11.31
CA PRO A 260 -9.37 -9.24 12.01
C PRO A 260 -7.85 -9.03 11.99
N GLN A 261 -7.42 -7.78 11.82
CA GLN A 261 -5.99 -7.43 11.85
C GLN A 261 -5.72 -6.45 12.98
N ARG A 262 -4.57 -6.61 13.64
CA ARG A 262 -4.05 -5.60 14.56
C ARG A 262 -2.80 -4.98 13.97
N VAL A 263 -2.79 -3.66 13.85
CA VAL A 263 -1.64 -2.92 13.31
C VAL A 263 -1.13 -1.89 14.30
N ARG A 264 0.19 -1.69 14.25
CA ARG A 264 0.91 -0.67 15.01
C ARG A 264 1.54 0.41 14.12
N ASN A 265 1.52 0.20 12.81
CA ASN A 265 2.12 1.09 11.82
C ASN A 265 1.04 1.69 10.91
N GLY A 266 1.35 2.82 10.29
CA GLY A 266 0.43 3.57 9.43
C GLY A 266 0.29 3.01 8.01
N ALA A 267 1.02 1.94 7.65
CA ALA A 267 1.04 1.39 6.29
C ALA A 267 -0.35 0.97 5.79
N ILE A 268 -1.13 0.28 6.63
CA ILE A 268 -2.50 -0.13 6.25
C ILE A 268 -3.45 1.07 6.19
N LEU A 269 -3.26 2.11 7.01
CA LEU A 269 -4.10 3.32 6.96
C LEU A 269 -3.86 4.09 5.66
N LEU A 270 -2.59 4.21 5.27
CA LEU A 270 -2.21 4.73 3.96
C LEU A 270 -2.86 3.92 2.84
N ALA A 271 -2.78 2.59 2.92
CA ALA A 271 -3.37 1.71 1.92
C ALA A 271 -4.91 1.81 1.86
N ILE A 272 -5.60 1.93 2.99
CA ILE A 272 -7.06 2.18 3.02
C ILE A 272 -7.38 3.47 2.26
N ASN A 273 -6.64 4.55 2.54
CA ASN A 273 -6.84 5.84 1.89
C ASN A 273 -6.47 5.80 0.38
N SER A 274 -5.44 5.07 0.00
CA SER A 274 -4.99 4.96 -1.40
C SER A 274 -5.83 3.98 -2.24
N TRP A 275 -6.31 2.88 -1.67
CA TRP A 275 -7.00 1.80 -2.39
C TRP A 275 -8.51 1.88 -2.28
N HIS A 276 -9.03 2.71 -1.37
CA HIS A 276 -10.45 3.01 -1.22
C HIS A 276 -11.28 1.78 -0.84
N LEU A 277 -10.68 0.91 -0.02
CA LEU A 277 -11.31 -0.24 0.62
C LEU A 277 -11.38 0.04 2.11
N TYR A 278 -12.58 0.06 2.67
CA TYR A 278 -12.88 0.66 3.96
C TYR A 278 -13.33 -0.40 4.97
N PRO A 279 -12.40 -1.13 5.61
CA PRO A 279 -12.75 -2.06 6.68
C PRO A 279 -13.31 -1.32 7.89
N ASP A 280 -14.09 -2.02 8.71
CA ASP A 280 -14.51 -1.50 10.01
C ASP A 280 -13.28 -1.30 10.91
N LEU A 281 -13.26 -0.21 11.69
CA LEU A 281 -12.08 0.21 12.46
C LEU A 281 -12.35 0.13 13.97
N CYS A 282 -11.34 -0.24 14.74
CA CYS A 282 -11.32 -0.10 16.20
C CYS A 282 -10.03 0.62 16.61
N ILE A 283 -10.13 1.80 17.22
CA ILE A 283 -8.98 2.62 17.58
C ILE A 283 -8.80 2.57 19.08
N LEU A 284 -7.82 1.81 19.54
CA LEU A 284 -7.67 1.52 20.97
C LEU A 284 -7.42 2.77 21.81
N SER A 285 -6.84 3.83 21.25
CA SER A 285 -6.62 5.10 21.93
C SER A 285 -7.90 5.87 22.24
N ARG A 286 -9.02 5.59 21.54
CA ARG A 286 -10.33 6.24 21.78
C ARG A 286 -11.31 5.38 22.56
N GLY A 287 -11.11 4.06 22.57
CA GLY A 287 -11.99 3.12 23.25
C GLY A 287 -12.27 1.88 22.41
N PRO A 288 -13.06 0.94 22.95
CA PRO A 288 -13.34 -0.33 22.29
C PRO A 288 -14.41 -0.23 21.19
N ASP A 289 -14.99 0.95 20.96
CA ASP A 289 -16.09 1.12 20.02
C ASP A 289 -15.63 0.90 18.59
N VAL A 290 -16.37 0.05 17.87
CA VAL A 290 -16.12 -0.25 16.47
C VAL A 290 -16.80 0.80 15.60
N ILE A 291 -15.99 1.41 14.74
CA ILE A 291 -16.43 2.34 13.71
C ILE A 291 -16.83 1.50 12.49
N HIS A 292 -18.12 1.45 12.22
CA HIS A 292 -18.67 0.71 11.10
C HIS A 292 -18.63 1.54 9.81
N GLN A 293 -17.74 1.17 8.89
CA GLN A 293 -17.66 1.72 7.53
C GLN A 293 -18.68 1.05 6.60
N ARG A 294 -19.06 -0.21 6.89
CA ARG A 294 -20.03 -1.00 6.12
C ARG A 294 -19.69 -1.10 4.63
N ASP A 295 -18.41 -1.23 4.33
CA ASP A 295 -17.96 -1.46 2.95
C ASP A 295 -18.40 -2.87 2.49
N PRO A 296 -19.22 -2.99 1.42
CA PRO A 296 -19.67 -4.30 0.94
C PRO A 296 -18.55 -5.20 0.40
N LEU A 297 -17.36 -4.64 0.13
CA LEU A 297 -16.20 -5.38 -0.37
C LEU A 297 -15.33 -5.95 0.75
N VAL A 298 -15.63 -5.63 2.01
CA VAL A 298 -14.95 -6.17 3.19
C VAL A 298 -15.97 -6.97 3.99
N LEU A 299 -15.65 -8.22 4.32
CA LEU A 299 -16.51 -9.00 5.21
C LEU A 299 -16.58 -8.33 6.59
N GLY A 300 -17.78 -8.21 7.17
CA GLY A 300 -17.99 -7.48 8.43
C GLY A 300 -17.25 -8.02 9.66
N SER A 301 -16.66 -9.22 9.58
CA SER A 301 -15.75 -9.73 10.63
C SER A 301 -14.31 -9.20 10.49
N GLY A 302 -13.97 -8.58 9.36
CA GLY A 302 -12.67 -7.99 9.05
C GLY A 302 -12.50 -6.63 9.71
N ILE A 303 -12.32 -6.63 11.03
CA ILE A 303 -12.12 -5.41 11.81
C ILE A 303 -10.62 -5.10 11.90
N LEU A 304 -10.25 -3.88 11.53
CA LEU A 304 -8.90 -3.36 11.71
C LEU A 304 -8.78 -2.70 13.09
N THR A 305 -7.97 -3.29 13.97
CA THR A 305 -7.62 -2.72 15.26
C THR A 305 -6.32 -1.93 15.15
N VAL A 306 -6.40 -0.62 15.36
CA VAL A 306 -5.26 0.28 15.35
C VAL A 306 -4.78 0.50 16.78
N ASP A 307 -3.57 0.03 17.05
CA ASP A 307 -2.88 0.12 18.33
C ASP A 307 -1.70 1.09 18.21
N VAL A 308 -1.98 2.40 18.30
CA VAL A 308 -0.91 3.39 18.38
C VAL A 308 -0.56 3.63 19.83
N GLU A 309 0.25 2.73 20.39
CA GLU A 309 1.01 3.09 21.59
C GLU A 309 1.93 4.24 21.20
N ARG A 310 1.72 5.42 21.80
CA ARG A 310 2.77 6.45 21.83
C ARG A 310 3.98 5.78 22.43
N SER A 311 5.07 5.68 21.67
CA SER A 311 6.29 4.99 22.08
C SER A 311 6.71 5.38 23.50
N SER A 312 6.36 4.54 24.48
CA SER A 312 7.18 4.37 25.66
C SER A 312 8.03 3.14 25.38
N GLU A 313 9.33 3.34 25.30
CA GLU A 313 10.33 2.28 25.24
C GLU A 313 10.00 1.19 26.28
N THR A 314 9.45 0.06 25.86
CA THR A 314 9.51 -1.15 26.66
C THR A 314 9.50 -2.39 25.77
N SER A 315 10.67 -2.67 25.22
CA SER A 315 11.03 -3.95 24.63
C SER A 315 10.84 -5.05 25.70
N GLY A 316 9.71 -5.75 25.73
CA GLY A 316 9.58 -6.94 26.58
C GLY A 316 8.21 -7.43 27.01
N SER A 317 7.08 -6.89 26.55
CA SER A 317 5.77 -7.44 26.92
C SER A 317 5.12 -8.23 25.76
N VAL A 318 4.68 -9.44 26.08
CA VAL A 318 3.75 -10.21 25.22
C VAL A 318 2.37 -9.53 25.35
N VAL A 319 1.92 -8.87 24.28
CA VAL A 319 0.61 -8.20 24.26
C VAL A 319 -0.37 -9.03 23.45
N TRP A 320 -1.38 -9.58 24.12
CA TRP A 320 -2.51 -10.25 23.48
C TRP A 320 -3.56 -9.19 23.15
N SER A 321 -4.01 -9.13 21.89
CA SER A 321 -5.19 -8.35 21.50
C SER A 321 -6.33 -9.26 21.10
N LEU A 322 -7.24 -9.46 22.04
CA LEU A 322 -8.60 -9.89 21.72
C LEU A 322 -9.50 -8.70 22.09
N PRO A 323 -10.37 -8.23 21.20
CA PRO A 323 -11.50 -7.43 21.62
C PRO A 323 -12.41 -8.35 22.45
N LEU A 324 -12.13 -8.43 23.75
CA LEU A 324 -12.81 -9.28 24.74
C LEU A 324 -14.33 -9.04 24.79
N ALA A 325 -14.79 -7.91 24.27
CA ALA A 325 -16.21 -7.58 24.12
C ALA A 325 -16.99 -8.59 23.24
N TYR A 326 -16.33 -9.41 22.42
CA TYR A 326 -16.99 -10.33 21.49
C TYR A 326 -16.87 -11.83 21.84
N LEU A 327 -16.21 -12.19 22.95
CA LEU A 327 -16.19 -13.57 23.44
C LEU A 327 -17.46 -13.87 24.25
N ARG A 328 -18.52 -14.25 23.53
CA ARG A 328 -19.89 -14.60 24.01
C ARG A 328 -19.98 -15.68 25.11
N TYR A 329 -18.89 -16.19 25.65
CA TYR A 329 -18.85 -17.34 26.57
C TYR A 329 -18.28 -17.09 27.97
N TYR A 330 -17.94 -15.84 28.32
CA TYR A 330 -17.65 -15.49 29.71
C TYR A 330 -18.62 -14.39 30.16
N GLY A 331 -19.16 -14.52 31.37
CA GLY A 331 -20.23 -13.68 31.93
C GLY A 331 -19.84 -12.20 32.13
N GLU A 332 -20.55 -11.50 33.02
CA GLU A 332 -20.41 -10.04 33.17
C GLU A 332 -18.95 -9.57 33.22
N PRO A 333 -18.61 -8.50 32.47
CA PRO A 333 -17.24 -8.03 32.36
C PRO A 333 -16.72 -7.54 33.71
N VAL A 334 -15.70 -8.21 34.23
CA VAL A 334 -14.96 -7.77 35.42
C VAL A 334 -13.78 -6.92 34.97
N LEU A 335 -13.78 -5.64 35.36
CA LEU A 335 -12.66 -4.73 35.16
C LEU A 335 -11.47 -5.17 36.03
N VAL A 336 -10.39 -5.63 35.40
CA VAL A 336 -9.16 -6.02 36.11
C VAL A 336 -7.98 -5.25 35.51
N ASN A 337 -7.44 -4.30 36.27
CA ASN A 337 -6.14 -3.69 35.97
C ASN A 337 -5.05 -4.45 36.74
N ARG A 338 -4.08 -5.04 36.02
CA ARG A 338 -2.89 -5.66 36.59
C ARG A 338 -1.65 -5.18 35.83
N THR A 339 -0.69 -4.63 36.56
CA THR A 339 0.66 -4.34 36.07
C THR A 339 1.61 -5.42 36.59
N LEU A 340 2.30 -6.11 35.68
CA LEU A 340 3.35 -7.06 36.02
C LEU A 340 4.67 -6.31 36.21
N SER A 341 5.00 -5.99 37.47
CA SER A 341 6.36 -5.61 37.85
C SER A 341 7.19 -6.89 38.07
N MET A 342 8.38 -6.95 37.48
CA MET A 342 9.26 -8.13 37.43
C MET A 342 9.83 -8.60 38.80
N ASN A 343 9.40 -8.05 39.93
CA ASN A 343 9.95 -8.38 41.26
C ASN A 343 8.94 -9.00 42.24
N SER A 344 8.03 -9.85 41.79
CA SER A 344 7.30 -10.72 42.74
C SER A 344 7.06 -12.11 42.18
N ARG A 345 7.78 -13.10 42.72
CA ARG A 345 7.36 -14.49 42.65
C ARG A 345 6.06 -14.61 43.44
N ILE A 346 4.98 -14.98 42.76
CA ILE A 346 3.65 -15.15 43.33
C ILE A 346 3.65 -16.52 44.05
N SER A 347 3.47 -16.54 45.37
CA SER A 347 3.28 -17.79 46.13
C SER A 347 1.87 -18.34 45.87
N MET A 348 1.75 -19.67 45.84
CA MET A 348 0.51 -20.44 45.60
C MET A 348 -0.64 -20.03 46.55
N ASP A 349 -0.33 -19.41 47.70
CA ASP A 349 -1.31 -18.95 48.68
C ASP A 349 -2.11 -17.70 48.24
N GLN A 350 -1.67 -17.00 47.19
CA GLN A 350 -2.41 -15.86 46.61
C GLN A 350 -3.54 -16.30 45.67
N PHE A 351 -3.68 -17.60 45.41
CA PHE A 351 -4.81 -18.19 44.70
C PHE A 351 -5.89 -18.66 45.71
N ARG A 352 -6.54 -17.72 46.41
CA ARG A 352 -7.85 -18.01 47.05
C ARG A 352 -8.86 -16.89 46.80
N PRO A 353 -10.08 -17.24 46.34
CA PRO A 353 -11.14 -16.27 46.12
C PRO A 353 -11.85 -15.96 47.45
N GLY A 354 -11.82 -14.69 47.86
CA GLY A 354 -12.69 -14.16 48.90
C GLY A 354 -11.97 -13.40 50.01
N SER A 355 -11.89 -12.07 49.87
CA SER A 355 -12.29 -11.09 50.91
C SER A 355 -11.85 -9.68 50.48
N PHE A 356 -12.83 -8.86 50.13
CA PHE A 356 -12.73 -7.40 50.08
C PHE A 356 -12.39 -6.85 51.47
N ALA A 357 -11.38 -5.98 51.57
CA ALA A 357 -11.32 -4.90 52.56
C ALA A 357 -10.17 -3.92 52.24
N ASP A 358 -10.57 -2.72 51.86
CA ASP A 358 -10.10 -1.45 52.42
C ASP A 358 -8.59 -1.11 52.40
N ARG A 359 -8.24 -0.12 51.58
CA ARG A 359 -7.50 1.07 52.06
C ARG A 359 -7.41 2.18 51.01
N THR A 360 -8.07 3.29 51.35
CA THR A 360 -7.80 4.65 50.90
C THR A 360 -6.44 5.13 51.43
N HIS A 361 -5.65 5.85 50.60
CA HIS A 361 -5.14 7.21 50.88
C HIS A 361 -3.98 7.63 49.95
N GLN A 362 -4.07 8.91 49.55
CA GLN A 362 -3.01 9.90 49.31
C GLN A 362 -2.18 9.86 48.02
N LEU A 363 -2.52 10.80 47.13
CA LEU A 363 -1.62 11.48 46.20
C LEU A 363 -0.67 12.44 46.94
N PRO A 364 0.57 12.61 46.45
CA PRO A 364 1.26 13.89 46.56
C PRO A 364 1.48 14.51 45.17
N ASN A 365 1.18 15.81 45.11
CA ASN A 365 1.60 16.75 44.08
C ASN A 365 3.09 17.10 44.21
N VAL A 366 3.57 17.94 43.26
CA VAL A 366 4.84 18.74 43.23
C VAL A 366 5.91 18.09 42.32
N LYS A 367 6.54 18.72 41.31
CA LYS A 367 6.76 20.13 40.90
C LYS A 367 7.06 20.22 39.39
N ARG A 368 6.80 21.40 38.82
CA ARG A 368 7.36 21.87 37.54
C ARG A 368 8.81 22.31 37.76
N ASP A 369 9.72 21.89 36.88
CA ASP A 369 11.01 22.55 36.68
C ASP A 369 11.19 22.87 35.18
N THR A 370 11.57 24.12 34.95
CA THR A 370 12.05 24.73 33.70
C THR A 370 13.58 24.83 33.77
N TYR A 371 14.30 24.67 32.65
CA TYR A 371 15.50 25.40 32.16
C TYR A 371 16.07 24.64 30.93
N ASP A 372 16.16 25.27 29.75
CA ASP A 372 17.40 25.79 29.10
C ASP A 372 18.28 24.66 28.55
N GLY A 373 18.60 24.51 27.27
CA GLY A 373 18.88 25.45 26.19
C GLY A 373 20.31 25.17 25.72
N SER A 374 20.48 25.12 24.39
CA SER A 374 21.71 24.79 23.63
C SER A 374 22.12 23.31 23.57
N HIS A 375 22.12 22.76 22.35
CA HIS A 375 23.14 21.88 21.72
C HIS A 375 22.53 21.29 20.44
N TRP A 376 22.39 22.10 19.38
CA TRP A 376 22.08 21.59 18.04
C TRP A 376 23.40 21.36 17.30
N GLY A 377 23.93 20.14 17.45
CA GLY A 377 24.92 19.60 16.54
C GLY A 377 24.22 19.17 15.26
N ILE A 378 24.65 19.78 14.15
CA ILE A 378 24.22 19.46 12.79
C ILE A 378 24.63 18.00 12.49
N ASN A 379 23.64 17.15 12.28
CA ASN A 379 23.80 15.88 11.58
C ASN A 379 22.63 15.74 10.62
N ASP A 380 22.84 16.23 9.40
CA ASP A 380 21.94 16.07 8.26
C ASP A 380 21.87 14.58 7.87
N GLN A 381 20.93 13.87 8.47
CA GLN A 381 20.27 12.73 7.85
C GLN A 381 18.77 12.94 8.04
N VAL A 382 18.13 13.46 7.00
CA VAL A 382 16.68 13.62 6.95
C VAL A 382 16.06 12.22 6.96
N ALA A 383 15.71 11.74 8.16
CA ALA A 383 14.77 10.65 8.31
C ALA A 383 13.43 11.14 7.76
N ILE A 384 12.99 10.60 6.63
CA ILE A 384 11.63 10.83 6.12
C ILE A 384 10.69 10.01 7.01
N VAL A 385 10.37 10.54 8.19
CA VAL A 385 9.19 10.09 8.93
C VAL A 385 8.00 10.66 8.18
N VAL A 386 7.42 9.86 7.28
CA VAL A 386 6.14 10.20 6.66
C VAL A 386 5.09 10.17 7.76
N LYS A 387 4.80 11.36 8.30
CA LYS A 387 3.59 11.60 9.07
C LYS A 387 2.46 11.76 8.07
N LEU A 388 1.37 11.01 8.22
CA LEU A 388 0.15 11.29 7.47
C LEU A 388 -0.21 12.77 7.71
N ALA A 389 -0.43 13.52 6.63
CA ALA A 389 -0.68 14.95 6.69
C ALA A 389 -1.85 15.24 7.64
N SER A 390 -1.72 16.28 8.47
CA SER A 390 -2.81 16.73 9.33
C SER A 390 -3.98 17.21 8.47
N TRP A 391 -5.21 16.94 8.89
CA TRP A 391 -6.42 17.49 8.27
C TRP A 391 -6.38 19.02 8.07
N GLU A 392 -5.64 19.75 8.90
CA GLU A 392 -5.41 21.19 8.75
C GLU A 392 -4.54 21.53 7.51
N ASP A 393 -3.55 20.71 7.18
CA ASP A 393 -2.67 20.91 6.01
C ASP A 393 -3.42 20.64 4.69
N LEU A 394 -4.36 19.69 4.70
CA LEU A 394 -5.20 19.37 3.53
C LEU A 394 -6.33 20.39 3.32
N ARG A 395 -6.89 20.97 4.37
CA ARG A 395 -7.92 22.04 4.27
C ARG A 395 -7.35 23.32 3.67
N ASN A 396 -6.15 23.72 4.09
CA ASN A 396 -5.50 24.92 3.57
C ASN A 396 -5.22 24.80 2.06
N HIS A 397 -4.96 23.58 1.56
CA HIS A 397 -4.77 23.32 0.13
C HIS A 397 -6.08 23.30 -0.70
N GLU A 398 -7.23 23.02 -0.07
CA GLU A 398 -8.55 23.14 -0.70
C GLU A 398 -9.05 24.59 -0.71
N GLU A 399 -8.77 25.38 0.33
CA GLU A 399 -9.15 26.80 0.41
C GLU A 399 -8.29 27.71 -0.50
N GLU A 400 -7.06 27.33 -0.83
CA GLU A 400 -6.16 28.13 -1.69
C GLU A 400 -6.41 27.94 -3.20
N LYS A 401 -7.38 27.10 -3.59
CA LYS A 401 -7.73 26.84 -5.01
C LYS A 401 -8.86 27.69 -5.59
N ASP A 402 -9.41 28.63 -4.82
CA ASP A 402 -10.23 29.71 -5.37
C ASP A 402 -9.63 31.07 -4.99
N PRO A 403 -8.95 31.72 -5.95
CA PRO A 403 -9.44 33.05 -6.32
C PRO A 403 -9.49 33.25 -7.84
N ILE A 404 -10.73 33.50 -8.30
CA ILE A 404 -11.17 34.20 -9.54
C ILE A 404 -10.89 33.51 -10.88
#